data_AF-A0A534NJM7-F1
#
_entry.id   AF-A0A534NJM7-F1
#
_cell.length_a   1.000
_cell.length_b   1.000
_cell.length_c   1.000
_cell.angle_alpha   90.00
_cell.angle_beta   90.00
_cell.angle_gamma   90.00
#
_symmetry.space_group_name_H-M   'P 1'
#
loop_
_entity.id
_entity.type
_entity.pdbx_description
1 polymer ?
#
loop_
_entity_poly.entity_id
_entity_poly.type
_entity_poly.pdbx_seq_one_letter_code
_entity_poly.pdbx_strand_id
1 'polypeptide(L)'
;MAQTELLERGELYFLYMPRVRPGGALPLALDDGLIRLRDVQRLYLLLRPERRSTYRRLLVGRKRMPDPQRRQRFWVEIERVERSAAAILQDLHRFEYETKTRGRRLQPAGKSAGEGVYALLRHDSHAHLTYRLTDPA
;
A
#
# COMPACT_ATOMS: atom_id res chain seq x y z
N MET A 1 -4.46 17.81 30.37
CA MET A 1 -5.01 17.19 29.16
C MET A 1 -3.83 16.88 28.26
N ALA A 2 -3.65 15.64 27.82
CA ALA A 2 -2.52 15.31 26.95
C ALA A 2 -2.64 16.08 25.63
N GLN A 3 -1.58 16.80 25.27
CA GLN A 3 -1.59 17.70 24.11
C GLN A 3 -1.20 16.90 22.86
N THR A 4 -2.09 16.85 21.88
CA THR A 4 -1.78 16.26 20.58
C THR A 4 -1.14 17.30 19.67
N GLU A 5 0.03 16.99 19.12
CA GLU A 5 0.73 17.87 18.18
C GLU A 5 0.69 17.30 16.76
N LEU A 6 0.29 18.12 15.78
CA LEU A 6 0.32 17.74 14.37
C LEU A 6 1.75 17.75 13.83
N LEU A 7 2.29 16.58 13.50
CA LEU A 7 3.63 16.42 12.94
C LEU A 7 3.65 16.53 11.41
N GLU A 8 2.59 16.03 10.78
CA GLU A 8 2.50 15.90 9.33
C GLU A 8 1.06 15.63 8.89
N ARG A 9 0.73 16.02 7.66
CA ARG A 9 -0.50 15.61 6.99
C ARG A 9 -0.27 15.52 5.48
N GLY A 10 -1.16 14.82 4.80
CA GLY A 10 -1.23 14.81 3.35
C GLY A 10 -2.09 13.69 2.82
N GLU A 11 -1.73 13.17 1.66
CA GLU A 11 -2.48 12.10 1.00
C GLU A 11 -1.88 10.73 1.30
N LEU A 12 -2.74 9.73 1.29
CA LEU A 12 -2.35 8.34 1.40
C LEU A 12 -2.99 7.49 0.32
N TYR A 13 -2.30 6.40 -0.01
CA TYR A 13 -2.81 5.38 -0.91
C TYR A 13 -2.53 4.01 -0.33
N PHE A 14 -3.55 3.16 -0.24
CA PHE A 14 -3.35 1.73 -0.05
C PHE A 14 -3.17 1.09 -1.41
N LEU A 15 -2.09 0.35 -1.60
CA LEU A 15 -1.76 -0.32 -2.85
C LEU A 15 -1.59 -1.81 -2.60
N TYR A 16 -2.25 -2.67 -3.36
CA TYR A 16 -2.00 -4.10 -3.29
C TYR A 16 -1.26 -4.58 -4.53
N MET A 17 -0.28 -5.47 -4.31
CA MET A 17 0.36 -6.22 -5.38
C MET A 17 -0.37 -7.54 -5.56
N PRO A 18 -0.89 -7.84 -6.75
CA PRO A 18 -1.44 -9.16 -7.04
C PRO A 18 -0.35 -10.24 -7.02
N ARG A 19 -0.75 -11.49 -6.78
CA ARG A 19 0.18 -12.63 -6.86
C ARG A 19 0.71 -12.85 -8.27
N VAL A 20 1.98 -13.24 -8.34
CA VAL A 20 2.63 -13.76 -9.55
C VAL A 20 1.79 -14.87 -10.18
N ARG A 21 1.62 -14.80 -11.50
CA ARG A 21 0.89 -15.77 -12.32
C ARG A 21 1.83 -16.46 -13.31
N PRO A 22 1.44 -17.60 -13.90
CA PRO A 22 2.08 -18.11 -15.11
C PRO A 22 2.05 -17.09 -16.25
N GLY A 23 3.05 -17.10 -17.12
CA GLY A 23 3.09 -16.26 -18.32
C GLY A 23 1.93 -16.55 -19.26
N GLY A 24 1.38 -15.51 -19.89
CA GLY A 24 0.23 -15.63 -20.79
C GLY A 24 -1.11 -15.91 -20.09
N ALA A 25 -1.15 -15.92 -18.75
CA ALA A 25 -2.40 -15.96 -18.02
C ALA A 25 -3.29 -14.78 -18.46
N LEU A 26 -4.60 -15.04 -18.59
CA LEU A 26 -5.59 -14.00 -18.81
C LEU A 26 -5.39 -12.89 -17.76
N PRO A 27 -5.67 -11.61 -18.11
CA PRO A 27 -5.76 -10.55 -17.11
C PRO A 27 -6.54 -11.06 -15.91
N LEU A 28 -6.19 -10.60 -14.69
CA LEU A 28 -7.09 -10.75 -13.55
C LEU A 28 -8.41 -10.12 -13.99
N ALA A 29 -9.33 -10.96 -14.45
CA ALA A 29 -10.73 -10.65 -14.44
C ALA A 29 -10.99 -10.43 -12.95
N LEU A 30 -11.06 -9.16 -12.57
CA LEU A 30 -11.77 -8.80 -11.36
C LEU A 30 -13.23 -9.08 -11.72
N ASP A 31 -13.56 -10.35 -11.92
CA ASP A 31 -14.93 -10.82 -12.08
C ASP A 31 -15.60 -10.32 -10.81
N ASP A 32 -16.34 -9.22 -10.89
CA ASP A 32 -17.13 -8.66 -9.79
C ASP A 32 -16.39 -7.70 -8.83
N GLY A 33 -15.18 -7.22 -9.14
CA GLY A 33 -14.51 -6.19 -8.32
C GLY A 33 -13.99 -6.64 -6.93
N LEU A 34 -14.22 -7.89 -6.52
CA LEU A 34 -13.77 -8.40 -5.22
C LEU A 34 -12.32 -8.92 -5.26
N ILE A 35 -11.41 -8.19 -4.61
CA ILE A 35 -10.04 -8.65 -4.35
C ILE A 35 -10.07 -9.72 -3.26
N ARG A 36 -9.87 -10.99 -3.64
CA ARG A 36 -9.75 -12.07 -2.67
C ARG A 36 -8.38 -12.00 -1.97
N LEU A 37 -8.35 -12.19 -0.65
CA LEU A 37 -7.11 -12.17 0.15
C LEU A 37 -6.02 -13.13 -0.38
N ARG A 38 -6.43 -14.25 -0.98
CA ARG A 38 -5.52 -15.23 -1.58
C ARG A 38 -4.77 -14.68 -2.79
N ASP A 39 -5.34 -13.71 -3.49
CA ASP A 39 -4.79 -13.12 -4.71
C ASP A 39 -3.85 -11.93 -4.42
N VAL A 40 -3.76 -11.51 -3.16
CA VAL A 40 -2.82 -10.47 -2.72
C VAL A 40 -1.46 -11.09 -2.38
N GLN A 41 -0.40 -10.50 -2.93
CA GLN A 41 0.98 -10.81 -2.60
C GLN A 41 1.50 -9.90 -1.48
N ARG A 42 1.31 -8.59 -1.61
CA ARG A 42 1.76 -7.54 -0.70
C ARG A 42 0.71 -6.43 -0.60
N LEU A 43 0.68 -5.75 0.53
CA LEU A 43 -0.10 -4.54 0.75
C LEU A 43 0.86 -3.43 1.19
N TYR A 44 0.76 -2.29 0.55
CA TYR A 44 1.54 -1.10 0.85
C TYR A 44 0.64 0.04 1.30
N LEU A 45 1.17 0.90 2.16
CA LEU A 45 0.65 2.23 2.44
C LEU A 45 1.65 3.25 1.91
N LEU A 46 1.23 4.05 0.93
CA LEU A 46 2.02 5.16 0.40
C LEU A 46 1.57 6.45 1.08
N LEU A 47 2.52 7.24 1.58
CA LEU A 47 2.27 8.55 2.18
C LEU A 47 2.91 9.64 1.33
N ARG A 48 2.12 10.64 0.95
CA ARG A 48 2.56 11.88 0.29
C ARG A 48 2.25 13.09 1.17
N PRO A 49 3.22 13.57 1.97
CA PRO A 49 3.05 14.78 2.77
C PRO A 49 2.76 16.01 1.89
N GLU A 50 1.91 16.92 2.35
CA GLU A 50 1.62 18.18 1.64
C GLU A 50 2.84 19.12 1.58
N ARG A 51 3.63 19.18 2.66
CA ARG A 51 4.69 20.18 2.86
C ARG A 51 6.10 19.60 2.73
N ARG A 52 6.25 18.39 2.19
CA ARG A 52 7.56 17.73 1.99
C ARG A 52 7.60 17.10 0.61
N SER A 53 8.73 17.20 -0.07
CA SER A 53 8.97 16.57 -1.38
C SER A 53 9.38 15.10 -1.28
N THR A 54 8.92 14.38 -0.25
CA THR A 54 9.31 13.00 0.02
C THR A 54 8.10 12.09 0.08
N TYR A 55 8.16 10.97 -0.63
CA TYR A 55 7.19 9.89 -0.58
C TYR A 55 7.73 8.80 0.34
N ARG A 56 6.86 8.21 1.17
CA ARG A 56 7.20 7.02 1.98
C ARG A 56 6.28 5.89 1.59
N ARG A 57 6.84 4.76 1.19
CA ARG A 57 6.09 3.53 0.98
C ARG A 57 6.38 2.57 2.12
N LEU A 58 5.30 2.14 2.75
CA LEU A 58 5.33 1.28 3.91
C LEU A 58 4.78 -0.10 3.54
N LEU A 59 5.50 -1.17 3.86
CA LEU A 59 5.03 -2.54 3.70
C LEU A 59 4.21 -2.95 4.92
N VAL A 60 2.98 -3.39 4.70
CA VAL A 60 2.08 -3.86 5.75
C VAL A 60 2.21 -5.38 5.88
N GLY A 61 2.50 -5.87 7.08
CA GLY A 61 2.69 -7.30 7.35
C GLY A 61 1.46 -8.19 7.14
N ARG A 62 0.30 -7.60 6.90
CA ARG A 62 -0.94 -8.30 6.58
C ARG A 62 -1.38 -7.94 5.17
N LYS A 63 -1.82 -8.96 4.42
CA LYS A 63 -2.29 -8.85 3.04
C LYS A 63 -3.75 -8.40 2.94
N ARG A 64 -4.21 -7.58 3.90
CA ARG A 64 -5.59 -7.11 4.01
C ARG A 64 -5.61 -5.72 4.62
N MET A 65 -6.63 -4.94 4.26
CA MET A 65 -6.87 -3.63 4.85
C MET A 65 -7.09 -3.74 6.38
N PRO A 66 -6.66 -2.73 7.16
CA PRO A 66 -7.06 -2.60 8.55
C PRO A 66 -8.59 -2.49 8.67
N ASP A 67 -9.18 -3.19 9.64
CA ASP A 67 -10.61 -3.09 9.95
C ASP A 67 -10.80 -2.08 11.09
N PRO A 68 -11.42 -0.91 10.86
CA PRO A 68 -11.57 0.13 11.88
C PRO A 68 -12.49 -0.29 13.02
N GLN A 69 -13.35 -1.29 12.84
CA GLN A 69 -14.25 -1.80 13.89
C GLN A 69 -13.55 -2.77 14.84
N ARG A 70 -12.30 -3.16 14.55
CA ARG A 70 -11.55 -4.15 15.32
C ARG A 70 -10.23 -3.59 15.80
N ARG A 71 -9.92 -3.86 17.07
CA ARG A 71 -8.57 -3.60 17.58
C ARG A 71 -7.58 -4.61 16.99
N GLN A 72 -6.77 -4.15 16.05
CA GLN A 72 -5.78 -4.98 15.35
C GLN A 72 -4.37 -4.41 15.53
N ARG A 73 -3.37 -5.30 15.51
CA ARG A 73 -1.95 -4.93 15.56
C ARG A 73 -1.25 -5.54 14.37
N PHE A 74 -0.75 -4.69 13.48
CA PHE A 74 0.09 -5.07 12.36
C PHE A 74 1.47 -4.46 12.56
N TRP A 75 2.51 -5.18 12.13
CA TRP A 75 3.79 -4.53 11.90
C TRP A 75 3.76 -3.83 10.54
N VAL A 76 4.50 -2.74 10.46
CA VAL A 76 4.69 -1.98 9.24
C VAL A 76 6.16 -1.59 9.15
N GLU A 77 6.72 -1.72 7.97
CA GLU A 77 8.12 -1.35 7.68
C GLU A 77 8.13 -0.19 6.69
N ILE A 78 9.01 0.81 6.89
CA ILE A 78 9.30 1.81 5.86
C ILE A 78 10.20 1.13 4.82
N GLU A 79 9.57 0.58 3.78
CA GLU A 79 10.27 -0.19 2.74
C GLU A 79 11.04 0.73 1.78
N ARG A 80 10.52 1.94 1.53
CA ARG A 80 11.17 2.89 0.62
C ARG A 80 10.84 4.35 0.93
N VAL A 81 11.82 5.23 0.71
CA VAL A 81 11.66 6.69 0.77
C VAL A 81 12.26 7.29 -0.50
N GLU A 82 11.49 8.09 -1.23
CA GLU A 82 11.92 8.69 -2.51
C GLU A 82 11.49 10.13 -2.62
N ARG A 83 12.05 10.86 -3.60
CA ARG A 83 11.71 12.27 -3.87
C ARG A 83 10.72 12.47 -5.02
N SER A 84 10.28 11.40 -5.69
CA SER A 84 9.33 11.48 -6.80
C SER A 84 8.36 10.29 -6.81
N ALA A 85 7.17 10.53 -7.36
CA ALA A 85 6.16 9.48 -7.55
C ALA A 85 6.65 8.37 -8.50
N ALA A 86 7.42 8.71 -9.53
CA ALA A 86 7.98 7.71 -10.45
C ALA A 86 8.94 6.75 -9.72
N ALA A 87 9.84 7.28 -8.88
CA ALA A 87 10.81 6.45 -8.15
C ALA A 87 10.14 5.57 -7.09
N ILE A 88 9.13 6.08 -6.36
CA ILE A 88 8.44 5.29 -5.32
C ILE A 88 7.54 4.19 -5.90
N LEU A 89 7.17 4.26 -7.18
CA LEU A 89 6.27 3.31 -7.85
C LEU A 89 6.98 2.38 -8.85
N GLN A 90 8.29 2.55 -9.09
CA GLN A 90 9.04 1.92 -10.18
C GLN A 90 8.95 0.39 -10.26
N ASP A 91 8.80 -0.29 -9.12
CA ASP A 91 8.74 -1.75 -9.00
C ASP A 91 7.30 -2.27 -8.85
N LEU A 92 6.30 -1.39 -8.94
CA LEU A 92 4.89 -1.76 -8.91
C LEU A 92 4.30 -1.92 -10.32
N HIS A 93 5.10 -1.74 -11.37
CA HIS A 93 4.66 -1.95 -12.75
C HIS A 93 4.52 -3.43 -13.09
N ARG A 94 3.72 -3.72 -14.12
CA ARG A 94 3.62 -5.07 -14.70
C ARG A 94 4.98 -5.44 -15.29
N PHE A 95 5.47 -6.64 -14.99
CA PHE A 95 6.63 -7.21 -15.69
C PHE A 95 6.52 -8.72 -15.84
N GLU A 96 7.18 -9.25 -16.87
CA GLU A 96 7.27 -10.68 -17.16
C GLU A 96 8.72 -11.13 -17.06
N TYR A 97 8.95 -12.33 -16.56
CA TYR A 97 10.29 -12.89 -16.37
C TYR A 97 10.26 -14.42 -16.49
N GLU A 98 11.39 -15.02 -16.84
CA GLU A 98 11.53 -16.48 -16.91
C GLU A 98 12.13 -17.05 -15.63
N THR A 99 11.74 -18.28 -15.32
CA THR A 99 12.27 -19.04 -14.18
C THR A 99 12.73 -20.41 -14.64
N LYS A 100 13.87 -20.87 -14.12
CA LYS A 100 14.49 -22.14 -14.51
C LYS A 100 13.59 -23.36 -14.29
N THR A 101 12.78 -23.36 -13.22
CA THR A 101 11.98 -24.54 -12.82
C THR A 101 10.50 -24.41 -13.15
N ARG A 102 10.05 -23.22 -13.51
CA ARG A 102 8.64 -22.83 -13.44
C ARG A 102 8.19 -22.05 -14.67
N GLY A 103 9.04 -21.93 -15.69
CA GLY A 103 8.78 -21.26 -16.95
C GLY A 103 8.56 -19.75 -16.80
N ARG A 104 7.87 -19.17 -17.78
CA ARG A 104 7.50 -17.75 -17.81
C ARG A 104 6.55 -17.40 -16.67
N ARG A 105 6.78 -16.24 -16.07
CA ARG A 105 6.02 -15.68 -14.95
C ARG A 105 5.62 -14.25 -15.28
N LEU A 106 4.46 -13.86 -14.77
CA LEU A 106 3.89 -12.52 -14.87
C LEU A 106 3.69 -11.98 -13.46
N GLN A 107 4.32 -10.85 -13.14
CA GLN A 107 3.95 -10.01 -12.02
C GLN A 107 2.96 -8.96 -12.53
N PRO A 108 1.67 -9.01 -12.13
CA PRO A 108 0.74 -7.95 -12.47
C PRO A 108 1.14 -6.62 -11.81
N ALA A 109 0.71 -5.51 -12.41
CA ALA A 109 0.88 -4.19 -11.81
C ALA A 109 0.13 -4.09 -10.47
N GLY A 110 0.67 -3.25 -9.58
CA GLY A 110 0.00 -2.83 -8.36
C GLY A 110 -1.31 -2.13 -8.67
N LYS A 111 -2.27 -2.30 -7.78
CA LYS A 111 -3.61 -1.72 -7.90
C LYS A 111 -3.95 -0.93 -6.63
N SER A 112 -4.71 0.15 -6.78
CA SER A 112 -5.24 0.89 -5.63
C SER A 112 -6.24 0.02 -4.87
N ALA A 113 -6.11 -0.01 -3.55
CA ALA A 113 -7.08 -0.56 -2.60
C ALA A 113 -7.83 0.55 -1.84
N GLY A 114 -7.46 1.81 -2.07
CA GLY A 114 -8.13 2.96 -1.49
C GLY A 114 -7.23 4.19 -1.44
N GLU A 115 -7.82 5.35 -1.66
CA GLU A 115 -7.18 6.66 -1.56
C GLU A 115 -7.79 7.47 -0.42
N GLY A 116 -7.00 8.35 0.19
CA GLY A 116 -7.50 9.26 1.20
C GLY A 116 -6.49 10.28 1.67
N VAL A 117 -6.79 10.86 2.82
CA VAL A 117 -5.92 11.82 3.50
C VAL A 117 -5.53 11.28 4.87
N TYR A 118 -4.35 11.65 5.35
CA TYR A 118 -3.84 11.28 6.68
C TYR A 118 -3.36 12.49 7.48
N ALA A 119 -3.31 12.30 8.79
CA ALA A 119 -2.56 13.13 9.72
C ALA A 119 -1.69 12.23 10.62
N LEU A 120 -0.46 12.66 10.86
CA LEU A 120 0.44 12.09 11.84
C LEU A 120 0.48 13.01 13.06
N LEU A 121 0.04 12.49 14.21
CA LEU A 121 -0.11 13.23 15.45
C LEU A 121 0.84 12.64 16.49
N ARG A 122 1.62 13.46 17.20
CA ARG A 122 2.32 13.04 18.42
C ARG A 122 1.36 13.13 19.60
N HIS A 123 1.35 12.09 20.42
CA HIS A 123 0.61 12.00 21.66
C HIS A 123 1.51 11.39 22.73
N ASP A 124 2.00 12.22 23.63
CA ASP A 124 2.99 11.88 24.66
C ASP A 124 4.19 11.09 24.07
N SER A 125 4.29 9.79 24.38
CA SER A 125 5.38 8.91 23.97
C SER A 125 5.14 8.13 22.67
N HIS A 126 4.01 8.33 21.99
CA HIS A 126 3.66 7.62 20.76
C HIS A 126 3.10 8.56 19.70
N ALA A 127 2.91 8.02 18.49
CA ALA A 127 2.29 8.73 17.39
C ALA A 127 1.05 7.99 16.88
N HIS A 128 0.04 8.76 16.48
CA HIS A 128 -1.12 8.26 15.77
C HIS A 128 -0.99 8.61 14.29
N LEU A 129 -1.10 7.62 13.42
CA LEU A 129 -1.44 7.84 12.02
C LEU A 129 -2.96 7.68 11.90
N THR A 130 -3.66 8.80 11.71
CA THR A 130 -5.10 8.82 11.47
C THR A 130 -5.36 9.07 10.00
N TYR A 131 -6.45 8.52 9.48
CA TYR A 131 -6.79 8.72 8.07
C TYR A 131 -8.28 8.65 7.82
N ARG A 132 -8.68 9.20 6.67
CA ARG A 132 -10.01 9.06 6.09
C ARG A 132 -9.86 8.70 4.61
N LEU A 133 -10.49 7.60 4.20
CA LEU A 133 -10.58 7.23 2.79
C LEU A 133 -11.61 8.13 2.09
N THR A 134 -11.26 8.61 0.91
CA THR A 134 -12.13 9.39 0.02
C THR A 134 -12.65 8.55 -1.14
N ASP A 135 -11.89 7.54 -1.54
CA ASP A 135 -12.26 6.58 -2.58
C ASP A 135 -11.82 5.17 -2.15
N PRO A 136 -12.69 4.38 -1.49
CA PRO A 136 -12.42 2.98 -1.18
C PRO A 136 -12.63 2.10 -2.43
N ALA A 137 -11.66 1.23 -2.71
CA ALA A 137 -11.73 0.27 -3.82
C ALA A 137 -12.60 -0.96 -3.51
#